data_AF-A0A2V7EFC5-F1
#
_entry.id   AF-A0A2V7EFC5-F1
#
_cell.length_a   1.000
_cell.length_b   1.000
_cell.length_c   1.000
_cell.angle_alpha   90.00
_cell.angle_beta   90.00
_cell.angle_gamma   90.00
#
_symmetry.space_group_name_H-M   'P 1'
#
loop_
_entity.id
_entity.type
_entity.pdbx_description
1 polymer ?
#
loop_
_entity_poly.entity_id
_entity_poly.type
_entity_poly.pdbx_seq_one_letter_code
_entity_poly.pdbx_strand_id
1 'polypeptide(L)'
;MVASGKDARARMRQVIPGGFEFVYDNYNALVFGYGPSDRPSEAVLSLALMPQWVTLCFLKGAKLSDPKKVLRGSGNIVRNVRLSAPADLDDLYIRRLITDAIAAASPKFPADSRAPRTVIRSISGKQRPRRPR
;
A
#
# COMPACT_ATOMS: atom_id res chain seq x y z
N MET A 1 18.98 -8.91 -0.33
CA MET A 1 18.53 -8.41 0.98
C MET A 1 17.02 -8.22 0.93
N VAL A 2 16.28 -8.85 1.84
CA VAL A 2 14.81 -8.74 1.94
C VAL A 2 14.47 -7.27 2.16
N ALA A 3 13.57 -6.70 1.36
CA ALA A 3 13.07 -5.35 1.57
C ALA A 3 12.57 -5.22 3.01
N SER A 4 13.22 -4.39 3.84
CA SER A 4 12.82 -4.16 5.22
C SER A 4 11.41 -3.58 5.21
N GLY A 5 10.41 -4.37 5.62
CA GLY A 5 9.01 -3.96 5.63
C GLY A 5 8.76 -2.72 6.50
N LYS A 6 9.60 -2.51 7.52
CA LYS A 6 9.63 -1.29 8.33
C LYS A 6 9.95 -0.06 7.48
N ASP A 7 10.95 -0.15 6.62
CA ASP A 7 11.40 0.98 5.79
C ASP A 7 10.39 1.29 4.68
N ALA A 8 9.75 0.26 4.12
CA ALA A 8 8.68 0.44 3.14
C ALA A 8 7.45 1.11 3.79
N ARG A 9 7.06 0.70 5.00
CA ARG A 9 5.99 1.37 5.76
C ARG A 9 6.36 2.82 6.10
N ALA A 10 7.60 3.07 6.52
CA ALA A 10 8.06 4.43 6.86
C ALA A 10 7.94 5.38 5.65
N ARG A 11 8.41 4.95 4.47
CA ARG A 11 8.28 5.72 3.22
C ARG A 11 6.82 5.96 2.85
N MET A 12 5.97 4.93 2.93
CA MET A 12 4.54 5.11 2.67
C MET A 12 3.92 6.16 3.60
N ARG A 13 4.20 6.11 4.91
CA ARG A 13 3.68 7.08 5.89
C ARG A 13 4.13 8.53 5.65
N GLN A 14 5.24 8.74 4.93
CA GLN A 14 5.69 10.08 4.54
C GLN A 14 4.94 10.64 3.33
N VAL A 15 4.43 9.76 2.46
CA VAL A 15 3.72 10.15 1.22
C VAL A 15 2.20 10.25 1.45
N ILE A 16 1.67 9.49 2.41
CA ILE A 16 0.25 9.56 2.76
C ILE A 16 -0.05 10.87 3.54
N PRO A 17 -0.99 11.71 3.08
CA PRO A 17 -1.24 13.04 3.66
C PRO A 17 -1.93 13.03 5.04
N GLY A 18 -2.45 11.88 5.47
CA GLY A 18 -3.20 11.71 6.73
C GLY A 18 -4.15 10.51 6.68
N GLY A 19 -5.20 10.54 7.50
CA GLY A 19 -6.23 9.52 7.51
C GLY A 19 -5.86 8.27 8.33
N PHE A 20 -6.08 7.09 7.76
CA PHE A 20 -6.02 5.82 8.48
C PHE A 20 -5.07 4.82 7.82
N GLU A 21 -4.34 4.08 8.67
CA GLU A 21 -3.50 2.94 8.30
C GLU A 21 -4.12 1.68 8.93
N PHE A 22 -4.67 0.81 8.11
CA PHE A 22 -5.28 -0.45 8.54
C PHE A 22 -4.26 -1.58 8.50
N VAL A 23 -4.06 -2.26 9.63
CA VAL A 23 -3.14 -3.39 9.74
C VAL A 23 -3.91 -4.70 9.73
N TYR A 24 -3.53 -5.58 8.81
CA TYR A 24 -4.04 -6.94 8.72
C TYR A 24 -2.88 -7.92 8.75
N ASP A 25 -2.78 -8.71 9.80
CA ASP A 25 -1.83 -9.82 9.85
C ASP A 25 -2.51 -11.10 9.37
N ASN A 26 -2.67 -11.18 8.05
CA ASN A 26 -3.39 -12.24 7.38
C ASN A 26 -2.53 -13.50 7.23
N TYR A 27 -3.15 -14.64 6.91
CA TYR A 27 -2.44 -15.89 6.68
C TYR A 27 -1.19 -15.76 5.78
N ASN A 28 -1.31 -15.04 4.65
CA ASN A 28 -0.28 -14.94 3.60
C ASN A 28 0.61 -13.69 3.66
N ALA A 29 0.18 -12.60 4.29
CA ALA A 29 0.93 -11.33 4.32
C ALA A 29 0.58 -10.49 5.55
N LEU A 30 1.55 -9.68 6.01
CA LEU A 30 1.25 -8.51 6.83
C LEU A 30 0.93 -7.35 5.88
N VAL A 31 -0.28 -6.79 5.98
CA VAL A 31 -0.78 -5.77 5.05
C VAL A 31 -1.06 -4.48 5.79
N PHE A 32 -0.60 -3.37 5.21
CA PHE A 32 -0.93 -2.01 5.62
C PHE A 32 -1.80 -1.37 4.54
N GLY A 33 -3.09 -1.19 4.80
CA GLY A 33 -4.00 -0.43 3.93
C GLY A 33 -4.03 1.04 4.32
N TYR A 34 -4.14 1.95 3.36
CA TYR A 34 -4.20 3.39 3.60
C TYR A 34 -5.48 3.96 3.01
N GLY A 35 -6.25 4.69 3.83
CA GLY A 35 -7.52 5.26 3.45
C GLY A 35 -7.79 6.62 4.07
N PRO A 36 -8.73 7.39 3.50
CA PRO A 36 -9.11 8.73 3.96
C PRO A 36 -9.94 8.71 5.24
N SER A 37 -10.67 7.62 5.50
CA SER A 37 -11.58 7.46 6.64
C SER A 37 -11.28 6.15 7.40
N ASP A 38 -12.03 5.91 8.49
CA ASP A 38 -11.94 4.69 9.30
C ASP A 38 -12.59 3.46 8.62
N ARG A 39 -13.15 3.62 7.42
CA ARG A 39 -13.76 2.56 6.63
C ARG A 39 -12.73 1.89 5.70
N PRO A 40 -12.40 0.60 5.90
CA PRO A 40 -11.41 -0.06 5.06
C PRO A 40 -11.80 -0.21 3.59
N SER A 41 -13.10 -0.22 3.27
CA SER A 41 -13.59 -0.24 1.89
C SER A 41 -13.24 1.03 1.11
N GLU A 42 -12.92 2.13 1.81
CA GLU A 42 -12.49 3.39 1.22
C GLU A 42 -10.95 3.48 1.10
N ALA A 43 -10.22 2.43 1.48
CA ALA A 43 -8.78 2.37 1.27
C ALA A 43 -8.43 2.53 -0.21
N VAL A 44 -7.34 3.25 -0.48
CA VAL A 44 -6.88 3.60 -1.82
C VAL A 44 -5.62 2.84 -2.18
N LEU A 45 -4.74 2.63 -1.21
CA LEU A 45 -3.45 1.97 -1.37
C LEU A 45 -3.33 0.84 -0.35
N SER A 46 -2.58 -0.21 -0.68
CA SER A 46 -2.14 -1.16 0.33
C SER A 46 -0.73 -1.66 0.07
N LEU A 47 0.02 -1.88 1.14
CA LEU A 47 1.36 -2.40 1.15
C LEU A 47 1.33 -3.81 1.75
N ALA A 48 1.49 -4.83 0.91
CA ALA A 48 1.53 -6.23 1.33
C ALA A 48 2.98 -6.68 1.50
N LEU A 49 3.37 -6.98 2.73
CA LEU A 49 4.67 -7.54 3.06
C LEU A 49 4.62 -9.06 2.92
N MET A 50 5.21 -9.56 1.83
CA MET A 50 5.40 -10.99 1.59
C MET A 50 6.77 -11.42 2.13
N PRO A 51 7.01 -12.72 2.37
CA PRO A 51 8.29 -13.19 2.90
C PRO A 51 9.51 -12.78 2.06
N GLN A 52 9.35 -12.70 0.73
CA GLN A 52 10.45 -12.49 -0.22
C GLN A 52 10.38 -11.14 -0.95
N TRP A 53 9.26 -10.43 -0.91
CA TRP A 53 9.07 -9.16 -1.62
C TRP A 53 7.99 -8.31 -0.95
N VAL A 54 7.90 -7.06 -1.39
CA VAL A 54 6.79 -6.17 -1.01
C VAL A 54 5.97 -5.88 -2.25
N THR A 55 4.65 -5.86 -2.11
CA THR A 55 3.74 -5.47 -3.18
C THR A 55 3.01 -4.21 -2.77
N LEU A 56 3.10 -3.17 -3.60
CA LEU A 56 2.25 -2.00 -3.51
C LEU A 56 1.02 -2.21 -4.41
N CYS A 57 -0.16 -2.17 -3.81
CA CYS A 57 -1.43 -2.32 -4.49
C CYS A 57 -2.14 -0.96 -4.57
N PHE A 58 -2.67 -0.68 -5.75
CA PHE A 58 -3.55 0.45 -6.03
C PHE A 58 -4.97 -0.09 -6.12
N LEU A 59 -5.78 0.17 -5.09
CA LEU A 59 -7.10 -0.46 -4.93
C LEU A 59 -8.13 0.03 -5.95
N LYS A 60 -7.83 1.11 -6.68
CA LYS A 60 -8.55 1.56 -7.89
C LYS A 60 -7.58 1.78 -9.07
N GLY A 61 -6.51 1.00 -9.11
CA GLY A 61 -5.39 1.19 -10.03
C GLY A 61 -5.70 1.04 -11.51
N ALA A 62 -6.77 0.33 -11.89
CA ALA A 62 -7.16 0.17 -13.30
C ALA A 62 -7.56 1.49 -13.98
N LYS A 63 -7.90 2.52 -13.18
CA LYS A 63 -8.24 3.86 -13.67
C LYS A 63 -7.03 4.81 -13.72
N LEU A 64 -5.85 4.38 -13.27
CA LEU A 64 -4.65 5.21 -13.28
C LEU A 64 -4.02 5.23 -14.67
N SER A 65 -3.49 6.40 -15.05
CA SER A 65 -2.67 6.53 -16.25
C SER A 65 -1.29 5.92 -15.99
N ASP A 66 -1.05 4.72 -16.54
CA ASP A 66 0.23 4.02 -16.44
C ASP A 66 0.87 3.82 -17.83
N PRO A 67 1.37 4.89 -18.49
CA PRO A 67 1.97 4.78 -19.82
C PRO A 67 3.21 3.88 -19.89
N LYS A 68 3.97 3.77 -18.79
CA LYS A 68 5.12 2.85 -18.71
C LYS A 68 4.73 1.39 -18.43
N LYS A 69 3.44 1.11 -18.19
CA LYS A 69 2.88 -0.23 -17.97
C LYS A 69 3.60 -1.01 -16.87
N VAL A 70 4.00 -0.33 -15.79
CA VAL A 70 4.68 -1.00 -14.65
C VAL A 70 3.68 -1.74 -13.76
N LEU A 71 2.41 -1.33 -13.80
CA LEU A 71 1.34 -1.91 -13.01
C LEU A 71 0.88 -3.25 -13.61
N ARG A 72 0.86 -4.26 -12.74
CA ARG A 72 0.43 -5.63 -13.02
C ARG A 72 -0.98 -5.88 -12.48
N GLY A 73 -1.57 -6.97 -12.96
CA GLY A 73 -2.92 -7.41 -12.61
C GLY A 73 -3.86 -7.36 -13.81
N SER A 74 -4.68 -8.39 -13.96
CA SER A 74 -5.67 -8.52 -15.04
C SER A 74 -7.09 -8.13 -14.61
N GLY A 75 -7.30 -7.83 -13.32
CA GLY A 75 -8.61 -7.41 -12.81
C GLY A 75 -9.03 -6.03 -13.31
N ASN A 76 -10.35 -5.77 -13.25
CA ASN A 76 -10.96 -4.54 -13.74
C ASN A 76 -10.81 -3.34 -12.78
N ILE A 77 -10.28 -3.55 -11.57
CA ILE A 77 -10.26 -2.54 -10.51
C ILE A 77 -8.85 -2.37 -9.94
N VAL A 78 -8.28 -3.44 -9.37
CA VAL A 78 -7.02 -3.38 -8.63
C VAL A 78 -5.85 -3.61 -9.56
N ARG A 79 -4.80 -2.80 -9.40
CA ARG A 79 -3.49 -3.02 -10.00
C ARG A 79 -2.42 -3.01 -8.92
N ASN A 80 -1.26 -3.59 -9.21
CA ASN A 80 -0.18 -3.65 -8.24
C ASN A 80 1.20 -3.58 -8.90
N VAL A 81 2.22 -3.23 -8.12
CA VAL A 81 3.61 -3.31 -8.52
C VAL A 81 4.38 -4.06 -7.43
N ARG A 82 5.24 -4.99 -7.85
CA ARG A 82 6.18 -5.65 -6.94
C ARG A 82 7.39 -4.75 -6.78
N LEU A 83 7.71 -4.44 -5.52
CA LEU A 83 8.91 -3.71 -5.14
C LEU A 83 10.03 -4.72 -4.87
N SER A 84 11.18 -4.48 -5.48
CA SER A 84 12.41 -5.22 -5.24
C SER A 84 13.14 -4.69 -4.01
N ALA A 85 13.02 -3.39 -3.73
CA ALA A 85 13.58 -2.73 -2.55
C ALA A 85 12.63 -1.65 -2.00
N PRO A 86 12.75 -1.25 -0.72
CA PRO A 86 11.97 -0.15 -0.17
C PRO A 86 12.21 1.18 -0.91
N ALA A 87 13.41 1.38 -1.46
CA ALA A 87 13.78 2.56 -2.24
C ALA A 87 13.01 2.70 -3.56
N ASP A 88 12.36 1.63 -4.05
CA ASP A 88 11.50 1.71 -5.24
C ASP A 88 10.30 2.63 -4.99
N LEU A 89 9.90 2.86 -3.73
CA LEU A 89 8.88 3.86 -3.39
C LEU A 89 9.35 5.31 -3.61
N ASP A 90 10.65 5.53 -3.72
CA ASP A 90 11.23 6.84 -4.00
C ASP A 90 11.36 7.12 -5.50
N ASP A 91 11.17 6.10 -6.35
CA ASP A 91 11.14 6.26 -7.81
C ASP A 91 10.05 7.26 -8.21
N LEU A 92 10.42 8.26 -9.04
CA LEU A 92 9.54 9.36 -9.41
C LEU A 92 8.25 8.88 -10.09
N TYR A 93 8.31 7.79 -10.84
CA TYR A 93 7.15 7.25 -11.53
C TYR A 93 6.21 6.54 -10.56
N ILE A 94 6.74 5.75 -9.63
CA ILE A 94 5.93 5.13 -8.56
C ILE A 94 5.32 6.21 -7.65
N ARG A 95 6.08 7.26 -7.29
CA ARG A 95 5.57 8.39 -6.50
C ARG A 95 4.45 9.14 -7.21
N ARG A 96 4.57 9.34 -8.52
CA ARG A 96 3.49 9.92 -9.34
C ARG A 96 2.23 9.05 -9.27
N LEU A 97 2.34 7.74 -9.48
CA LEU A 97 1.18 6.84 -9.41
C LEU A 97 0.52 6.86 -8.02
N ILE A 98 1.30 6.94 -6.95
CA ILE A 98 0.79 7.10 -5.58
C ILE A 98 0.03 8.43 -5.44
N THR A 99 0.62 9.52 -5.93
CA THR A 99 0.02 10.86 -5.87
C THR A 99 -1.29 10.92 -6.67
N ASP A 100 -1.30 10.37 -7.87
CA ASP A 100 -2.49 10.29 -8.73
C ASP A 100 -3.60 9.48 -8.05
N ALA A 101 -3.25 8.36 -7.39
CA ALA A 101 -4.21 7.56 -6.63
C ALA A 101 -4.78 8.31 -5.42
N ILE A 102 -3.95 9.03 -4.67
CA ILE A 102 -4.38 9.87 -3.53
C ILE A 102 -5.28 11.01 -4.00
N ALA A 103 -4.94 11.67 -5.11
CA ALA A 103 -5.73 12.75 -5.69
C ALA A 103 -7.10 12.28 -6.18
N ALA A 104 -7.18 11.05 -6.70
CA ALA A 104 -8.41 10.41 -7.15
C ALA A 104 -9.27 9.81 -6.01
N ALA A 105 -8.84 9.93 -4.75
CA ALA A 105 -9.55 9.38 -3.61
C ALA A 105 -10.94 10.03 -3.43
N SER A 106 -11.94 9.19 -3.15
CA SER A 106 -13.27 9.62 -2.75
C SER A 106 -13.74 8.70 -1.62
N PRO A 107 -13.92 9.22 -0.39
CA PRO A 107 -13.71 10.62 0.01
C PRO A 107 -12.24 11.08 -0.08
N LYS A 108 -12.00 12.39 -0.08
CA LYS A 108 -10.64 12.95 -0.11
C LYS A 108 -9.90 12.66 1.19
N PHE A 109 -8.58 12.49 1.11
CA PHE A 109 -7.76 12.43 2.31
C PHE A 109 -7.84 13.75 3.10
N PRO A 110 -7.74 13.69 4.44
CA PRO A 110 -7.66 14.90 5.25
C PRO A 110 -6.36 15.66 4.95
N ALA A 111 -6.44 16.98 5.00
CA ALA A 111 -5.34 17.89 4.68
C ALA A 111 -4.53 18.30 5.93
N ASP A 112 -4.42 17.42 6.91
CA ASP A 112 -3.85 17.73 8.23
C ASP A 112 -2.36 17.42 8.37
N SER A 113 -1.69 16.94 7.30
CA SER A 113 -0.24 16.64 7.24
C SER A 113 0.28 15.74 8.37
N ARG A 114 -0.62 15.10 9.12
CA ARG A 114 -0.31 14.19 10.22
C ARG A 114 -0.08 12.81 9.66
N ALA A 115 0.80 12.04 10.31
CA ALA A 115 0.93 10.63 9.97
C ALA A 115 -0.42 9.90 10.18
N PRO A 116 -0.78 8.94 9.31
CA PRO A 116 -2.06 8.24 9.41
C PRO A 116 -2.19 7.50 10.76
N ARG A 117 -3.42 7.49 11.30
CA ARG A 117 -3.76 6.77 12.52
C ARG A 117 -3.77 5.26 12.24
N THR A 118 -2.96 4.51 12.98
CA THR A 118 -2.89 3.06 12.84
C THR A 118 -4.05 2.37 13.56
N VAL A 119 -4.73 1.46 12.86
CA VAL A 119 -5.83 0.63 13.40
C VAL A 119 -5.56 -0.84 13.04
N ILE A 120 -5.43 -1.70 14.03
CA ILE A 120 -5.32 -3.14 13.82
C ILE A 120 -6.73 -3.70 13.58
N ARG A 121 -6.96 -4.28 12.40
CA ARG A 121 -8.28 -4.77 11.99
C ARG A 121 -8.48 -6.24 12.27
N SER A 122 -7.48 -7.06 11.92
CA SER A 122 -7.53 -8.49 12.18
C SER A 122 -6.14 -9.10 12.25
N ILE A 123 -6.06 -10.18 13.02
CA ILE A 123 -4.89 -11.05 13.11
C ILE A 123 -5.42 -12.47 12.88
N SER A 124 -4.88 -13.14 11.87
CA SER A 124 -5.24 -14.52 11.56
C SER A 124 -4.68 -15.46 12.63
N GLY A 125 -5.52 -16.36 13.16
CA GLY A 125 -5.09 -17.38 14.13
C GLY A 125 -4.09 -18.41 13.58
N LYS A 126 -3.92 -18.47 12.25
CA LYS A 126 -2.87 -19.25 11.57
C LYS A 126 -2.12 -18.34 10.59
N GLN A 127 -0.79 -18.48 10.54
CA GLN A 127 0.06 -17.65 9.67
C GLN A 127 1.13 -18.50 8.98
N ARG A 128 1.44 -18.17 7.73
CA ARG A 128 2.55 -18.78 7.01
C ARG A 128 3.88 -18.20 7.53
N PRO A 129 4.96 -19.01 7.62
CA PRO A 129 6.28 -18.51 7.96
C PRO A 129 6.70 -17.29 7.13
N ARG A 130 7.20 -16.25 7.80
CA ARG A 130 7.51 -14.94 7.20
C ARG A 130 8.95 -14.76 6.77
N ARG A 131 9.82 -15.69 7.14
CA ARG A 131 11.22 -15.69 6.74
C ARG A 131 11.36 -16.42 5.40
N PRO A 132 12.12 -15.87 4.43
CA PRO A 132 12.58 -16.67 3.31
C PRO A 132 13.21 -17.96 3.80
N ARG A 133 12.96 -19.06 3.10
CA ARG A 133 13.74 -20.29 3.27
C ARG A 133 15.06 -20.15 2.55
#